data_AF-A0AA88C1J8-F1
#
_entry.id   AF-A0AA88C1J8-F1
#
_cell.length_a   1.000
_cell.length_b   1.000
_cell.length_c   1.000
_cell.angle_alpha   90.00
_cell.angle_beta   90.00
_cell.angle_gamma   90.00
#
_symmetry.space_group_name_H-M   'P 1'
#
loop_
_entity.id
_entity.type
_entity.pdbx_description
1 polymer ?
#
loop_
_entity_poly.entity_id
_entity_poly.type
_entity_poly.pdbx_seq_one_letter_code
_entity_poly.pdbx_strand_id
1 'polypeptide(L)' 'MSEPLNPGDEAAPGTPGSGEDVCPACHGTGKLEDGKSCQNCGGSGVIQEGIGGG' A
#
# COMPACT_ATOMS: atom_id res chain seq x y z
N MET A 1 -7.37 2.30 16.56
CA MET A 1 -8.27 2.54 15.42
C MET A 1 -7.62 1.86 14.23
N SER A 2 -8.33 1.05 13.46
CA SER A 2 -7.79 0.53 12.19
C SER A 2 -7.98 1.62 11.15
N GLU A 3 -6.91 2.32 10.76
CA GLU A 3 -6.93 3.17 9.58
C GLU A 3 -7.58 2.41 8.40
N PRO A 4 -8.43 3.08 7.59
CA PRO A 4 -9.02 2.45 6.43
C PRO A 4 -7.88 1.98 5.50
N LEU A 5 -7.83 0.67 5.28
CA LEU A 5 -6.90 0.06 4.34
C LEU A 5 -7.14 0.64 2.96
N ASN A 6 -6.07 1.08 2.31
CA ASN A 6 -6.18 1.38 0.90
C ASN A 6 -6.45 0.06 0.15
N PRO A 7 -7.08 0.11 -1.02
CA PRO A 7 -7.33 -1.08 -1.86
C PRO A 7 -6.11 -1.97 -2.10
N GLY A 8 -4.90 -1.42 -2.06
CA GLY A 8 -3.65 -2.15 -2.24
C GLY A 8 -3.02 -2.64 -0.94
N ASP A 9 -3.51 -2.21 0.23
CA ASP A 9 -3.05 -2.71 1.52
C ASP A 9 -3.74 -4.04 1.83
N GLU A 10 -2.94 -5.10 2.00
CA GLU A 10 -3.43 -6.41 2.41
C GLU A 10 -3.63 -6.51 3.93
N ALA A 11 -2.93 -5.65 4.70
CA ALA A 11 -3.01 -5.60 6.14
C ALA A 11 -2.90 -4.16 6.68
N ALA A 12 -3.31 -3.94 7.94
CA ALA A 12 -3.18 -2.62 8.54
C ALA A 12 -1.72 -2.28 8.87
N PRO A 13 -1.31 -1.00 8.79
CA PRO A 13 0.01 -0.57 9.24
C PRO A 13 0.29 -1.07 10.66
N GLY A 14 1.43 -1.72 10.86
CA GLY A 14 1.81 -2.30 12.15
C GLY A 14 1.14 -3.63 12.50
N THR A 15 0.44 -4.28 11.56
CA THR A 15 0.00 -5.68 11.72
C THR A 15 1.24 -6.58 11.84
N PRO A 16 1.38 -7.37 12.93
CA PRO A 16 2.51 -8.29 13.08
C PRO A 16 2.54 -9.30 11.94
N GLY A 17 3.68 -9.44 11.27
CA GLY A 17 3.80 -10.28 10.08
C GLY A 17 3.39 -9.58 8.78
N SER A 18 3.20 -8.26 8.79
CA SER A 18 3.02 -7.44 7.59
C SER A 18 4.17 -6.44 7.45
N GLY A 19 4.48 -6.03 6.23
CA GLY A 19 5.54 -5.07 5.92
C GLY A 19 5.12 -4.12 4.80
N GLU A 20 5.87 -3.03 4.67
CA GLU A 20 5.65 -2.04 3.61
C GLU A 20 6.38 -2.49 2.34
N ASP A 21 5.65 -2.55 1.23
CA ASP A 21 6.21 -2.82 -0.09
C ASP A 21 5.82 -1.74 -1.11
N VAL A 22 6.57 -1.67 -2.19
CA VAL A 22 6.37 -0.69 -3.25
C VAL A 22 5.01 -0.95 -3.90
N CYS A 23 4.16 0.08 -3.96
CA CYS A 23 2.84 -0.06 -4.56
C CYS A 23 2.98 -0.42 -6.06
N PRO A 24 2.50 -1.59 -6.51
CA PRO A 24 2.68 -2.03 -7.89
C PRO A 24 1.84 -1.23 -8.89
N ALA A 25 0.80 -0.52 -8.42
CA ALA A 25 -0.04 0.30 -9.28
C ALA A 25 0.61 1.63 -9.69
N CYS A 26 1.45 2.20 -8.82
CA CYS A 26 2.13 3.48 -9.08
C CYS A 26 3.66 3.34 -9.07
N HIS A 27 4.19 2.14 -8.83
CA HIS A 27 5.61 1.84 -8.73
C HIS A 27 6.37 2.78 -7.78
N GLY A 28 5.81 3.05 -6.59
CA GLY A 28 6.46 3.92 -5.60
C GLY A 28 6.26 5.42 -5.80
N THR A 29 5.61 5.86 -6.87
CA THR A 29 5.46 7.29 -7.17
C THR A 29 4.35 7.98 -6.37
N GLY A 30 3.41 7.21 -5.81
CA GLY A 30 2.21 7.74 -5.15
C GLY A 30 1.20 8.39 -6.09
N LYS A 31 1.43 8.36 -7.40
CA LYS A 31 0.53 8.93 -8.42
C LYS A 31 0.39 7.98 -9.61
N LEU A 32 -0.80 7.97 -10.21
CA LEU A 32 -1.02 7.26 -11.45
C LEU A 32 -0.45 8.06 -12.62
N GLU A 33 -0.29 7.42 -13.79
CA GLU A 33 0.23 8.05 -15.00
C GLU A 33 -0.62 9.26 -15.45
N ASP A 34 -1.92 9.22 -15.18
CA ASP A 34 -2.86 10.34 -15.37
C ASP A 34 -2.70 11.49 -14.35
N GLY A 35 -1.69 11.45 -13.48
CA GLY A 35 -1.35 12.50 -12.51
C GLY A 35 -2.23 12.52 -11.25
N LYS A 36 -3.23 11.64 -11.17
CA LYS A 36 -4.10 11.48 -10.01
C LYS A 36 -3.36 10.79 -8.87
N SER A 37 -3.74 11.08 -7.62
CA SER A 37 -3.23 10.34 -6.46
C SER A 37 -3.57 8.86 -6.59
N CYS A 38 -2.60 7.99 -6.34
CA CYS A 38 -2.81 6.55 -6.45
C CYS A 38 -3.78 6.10 -5.36
N GLN A 39 -5.01 5.73 -5.74
CA GLN A 39 -5.99 5.24 -4.78
C GLN A 39 -5.57 3.91 -4.15
N ASN A 40 -4.73 3.13 -4.83
CA ASN A 40 -4.28 1.83 -4.36
C ASN A 40 -3.42 1.92 -3.08
N CYS A 41 -2.61 2.95 -2.95
CA CYS A 41 -1.79 3.22 -1.76
C CYS A 41 -2.18 4.51 -1.03
N GLY A 42 -3.32 5.12 -1.38
CA GLY A 42 -3.73 6.44 -0.87
C GLY A 42 -2.80 7.60 -1.24
N GLY A 43 -1.85 7.38 -2.15
CA GLY A 43 -0.84 8.36 -2.55
C GLY A 43 0.48 8.27 -1.77
N SER A 44 0.64 7.29 -0.88
CA SER A 44 1.86 7.06 -0.11
C SER A 44 3.00 6.50 -0.96
N GLY A 45 2.68 5.79 -2.05
CA GLY A 45 3.65 5.09 -2.91
C GLY A 45 4.00 3.68 -2.43
N VAL A 46 3.66 3.35 -1.18
CA VAL A 46 3.86 2.02 -0.58
C VAL A 46 2.53 1.44 -0.12
N ILE A 47 2.44 0.11 -0.09
CA ILE A 47 1.30 -0.66 0.43
C ILE A 47 1.78 -1.56 1.56
N GLN A 48 0.87 -1.94 2.44
CA GLN A 48 1.16 -2.90 3.50
C GLN A 48 0.82 -4.32 3.04
N GLU A 49 1.83 -5.12 2.71
CA GLU A 49 1.66 -6.53 2.33
C GLU A 49 1.87 -7.48 3.52
N GLY A 50 1.22 -8.65 3.47
CA GLY A 50 1.48 -9.72 4.42
C GLY A 50 2.82 -10.37 4.14
N ILE A 51 3.78 -10.27 5.06
CA ILE A 51 5.04 -11.04 5.00
C ILE A 51 4.75 -12.45 5.48
N GLY A 52 4.01 -13.20 4.66
CA GLY A 52 3.84 -14.64 4.79
C GLY A 52 5.03 -15.34 4.13
N GLY A 53 6.12 -15.50 4.88
CA GLY A 53 7.23 -16.36 4.47
C GLY A 53 6.73 -17.79 4.25
N GLY A 54 6.96 -18.33 3.05
CA GLY A 54 6.63 -19.71 2.67
C GLY A 54 7.40 -20.78 3.44
#